data_AF-A0AAV3WJC7-F1
#
_entry.id   AF-A0AAV3WJC7-F1
#
_cell.length_a   1.000
_cell.length_b   1.000
_cell.length_c   1.000
_cell.angle_alpha   90.00
_cell.angle_beta   90.00
_cell.angle_gamma   90.00
#
_symmetry.space_group_name_H-M   'P 1'
#
loop_
_entity.id
_entity.type
_entity.pdbx_description
1 polymer ?
#
loop_
_entity_poly.entity_id
_entity_poly.type
_entity_poly.pdbx_seq_one_letter_code
_entity_poly.pdbx_strand_id
1 'polypeptide(L)'
;MDNTIENDVSPDTQPYIAGFWRRSFAFIIDALLIGAFCNIISSLLGKFPYEYPILITLIGYLFVILYFTYCNSVNNNGQTIGKIIQSIKVIKLDQQYLSLSASFLRSAILYAPFCLMSFTLLFHPVLNSIFTILLGSLLISIIYLYIFNRKNRRSIHDYLAHTIVIKNGVEPKTISTTWNVHFYIATILVFIFSGLQVWNSITNDQDYIPISLQNLKFKELSQFDYGYLILPKNEEGINPTQHYYLATITDPNLLNNPSYAEEFAQYIFKLEPRHRAKYLENYVQLTARYQFGLISKKRSSTYLIETDDQQKITAQEVSSQQQTQIGGGY
;
A
#
# COMPACT_ATOMS: atom_id res chain seq x y z
N MET A 1 -60.03 7.10 -36.40
CA MET A 1 -58.83 7.85 -36.83
C MET A 1 -58.70 9.00 -35.84
N ASP A 2 -57.67 9.14 -35.03
CA ASP A 2 -56.40 8.43 -34.95
C ASP A 2 -55.67 8.92 -33.67
N ASN A 3 -54.82 8.06 -33.11
CA ASN A 3 -53.69 8.33 -32.23
C ASN A 3 -53.90 8.97 -30.84
N THR A 4 -54.30 8.14 -29.87
CA THR A 4 -53.71 8.21 -28.52
C THR A 4 -52.35 7.51 -28.56
N ILE A 5 -51.27 8.30 -28.66
CA ILE A 5 -49.91 7.80 -28.37
C ILE A 5 -49.85 7.57 -26.87
N GLU A 6 -50.15 6.35 -26.47
CA GLU A 6 -49.86 5.80 -25.16
C GLU A 6 -48.33 5.71 -25.08
N ASN A 7 -47.71 6.73 -24.49
CA ASN A 7 -46.30 6.67 -24.09
C ASN A 7 -46.20 5.66 -22.95
N ASP A 8 -46.11 4.37 -23.29
CA ASP A 8 -45.67 3.31 -22.40
C ASP A 8 -44.18 3.52 -22.09
N VAL A 9 -43.92 4.49 -21.22
CA VAL A 9 -42.66 4.56 -20.49
C VAL A 9 -42.73 3.43 -19.47
N SER A 10 -42.26 2.25 -19.88
CA SER A 10 -42.03 1.12 -18.98
C SER A 10 -41.42 1.64 -17.67
N PRO A 11 -41.92 1.23 -16.49
CA PRO A 11 -41.36 1.71 -15.23
C PRO A 11 -39.89 1.32 -15.20
N ASP A 12 -39.05 2.35 -15.31
CA ASP A 12 -37.60 2.33 -15.35
C ASP A 12 -37.05 1.23 -14.44
N THR A 13 -36.70 0.07 -15.03
CA THR A 13 -36.24 -1.10 -14.27
C THR A 13 -34.83 -0.84 -13.76
N GLN A 14 -34.71 0.00 -12.74
CA GLN A 14 -33.45 0.36 -12.12
C GLN A 14 -32.71 -0.93 -11.71
N PRO A 15 -31.43 -1.09 -12.08
CA PRO A 15 -30.69 -2.30 -11.76
C PRO A 15 -30.49 -2.42 -10.25
N TYR A 16 -30.86 -3.58 -9.69
CA TYR A 16 -30.78 -3.86 -8.25
C TYR A 16 -29.33 -3.85 -7.74
N ILE A 17 -28.41 -4.42 -8.51
CA ILE A 17 -26.98 -4.44 -8.19
C ILE A 17 -26.38 -3.05 -8.43
N ALA A 18 -25.66 -2.54 -7.42
CA ALA A 18 -24.94 -1.29 -7.56
C ALA A 18 -23.86 -1.40 -8.65
N GLY A 19 -23.91 -0.50 -9.63
CA GLY A 19 -22.94 -0.43 -10.72
C GLY A 19 -21.53 -0.08 -10.26
N PHE A 20 -20.56 -0.22 -11.17
CA PHE A 20 -19.15 0.07 -10.95
C PHE A 20 -18.94 1.49 -10.40
N TRP A 21 -19.35 2.51 -11.15
CA TRP A 21 -19.10 3.92 -10.83
C TRP A 21 -19.62 4.36 -9.47
N ARG A 22 -20.85 3.96 -9.10
CA ARG A 22 -21.40 4.29 -7.76
C ARG A 22 -20.55 3.73 -6.63
N ARG A 23 -20.03 2.50 -6.79
CA ARG A 23 -19.14 1.89 -5.81
C ARG A 23 -17.76 2.56 -5.80
N SER A 24 -17.22 2.91 -6.97
CA SER A 24 -15.92 3.57 -7.08
C SER A 24 -15.95 4.97 -6.46
N PHE A 25 -16.98 5.77 -6.77
CA PHE A 25 -17.13 7.10 -6.16
C PHE A 25 -17.39 7.03 -4.66
N ALA A 26 -18.20 6.08 -4.18
CA ALA A 26 -18.38 5.87 -2.74
C ALA A 26 -17.03 5.57 -2.05
N PHE A 27 -16.24 4.67 -2.63
CA PHE A 27 -14.91 4.33 -2.12
C PHE A 27 -13.95 5.52 -2.13
N ILE A 28 -13.94 6.33 -3.20
CA ILE A 28 -13.09 7.54 -3.28
C ILE A 28 -13.48 8.55 -2.19
N ILE A 29 -14.78 8.80 -2.00
CA ILE A 29 -15.26 9.72 -0.95
C ILE A 29 -14.81 9.23 0.43
N ASP A 30 -15.03 7.95 0.73
CA ASP A 30 -14.63 7.38 2.02
C ASP A 30 -13.11 7.40 2.20
N ALA A 31 -12.33 7.13 1.14
CA ALA A 31 -10.88 7.15 1.16
C ALA A 31 -10.33 8.57 1.41
N LEU A 32 -10.92 9.60 0.81
CA LEU A 32 -10.56 10.99 1.06
C LEU A 32 -10.89 11.42 2.49
N LEU A 33 -12.07 11.05 3.00
CA LEU A 33 -12.49 11.39 4.35
C LEU A 33 -11.60 10.74 5.40
N ILE A 34 -11.38 9.43 5.29
CA ILE A 34 -10.53 8.67 6.20
C ILE A 34 -9.06 9.09 6.04
N GLY A 35 -8.61 9.29 4.80
CA GLY A 35 -7.25 9.76 4.50
C GLY A 35 -6.97 11.12 5.13
N ALA A 36 -7.90 12.07 5.02
CA ALA A 36 -7.77 13.38 5.67
C ALA A 36 -7.68 13.24 7.19
N PHE A 37 -8.55 12.42 7.80
CA PHE A 37 -8.51 12.15 9.24
C PHE A 37 -7.17 11.52 9.67
N CYS A 38 -6.73 10.47 8.97
CA CYS A 38 -5.43 9.83 9.22
C CYS A 38 -4.26 10.80 9.07
N ASN A 39 -4.30 11.68 8.07
CA ASN A 39 -3.27 12.69 7.87
C ASN A 39 -3.21 13.71 9.02
N ILE A 40 -4.36 14.17 9.51
CA ILE A 40 -4.44 15.11 10.65
C ILE A 40 -3.86 14.43 11.91
N ILE A 41 -4.37 13.25 12.27
CA ILE A 41 -3.92 12.52 13.47
C ILE A 41 -2.42 12.23 13.41
N SER A 42 -1.93 11.69 12.29
CA SER A 42 -0.51 11.38 12.13
C SER A 42 0.40 12.61 12.18
N SER A 43 -0.10 13.79 11.77
CA SER A 43 0.65 15.04 11.89
C SER A 43 0.69 15.56 13.33
N LEU A 44 -0.40 15.39 14.09
CA LEU A 44 -0.48 15.75 15.51
C LEU A 44 0.45 14.89 16.38
N LEU A 45 0.68 13.63 16.00
CA LEU A 45 1.60 12.71 16.68
C LEU A 45 3.09 13.07 16.45
N GLY A 46 3.40 14.03 15.58
CA GLY A 46 4.77 14.50 15.36
C GLY A 46 5.71 13.40 14.84
N LYS A 47 6.76 13.08 15.63
CA LYS A 47 7.80 12.10 15.27
C LYS A 47 7.42 10.66 15.59
N PHE A 48 6.49 10.44 16.52
CA PHE A 48 6.09 9.12 17.00
C PHE A 48 5.76 8.10 15.88
N PRO A 49 5.05 8.47 14.79
CA PRO A 49 4.81 7.53 13.69
C PRO A 49 6.07 7.03 12.98
N TYR A 50 7.13 7.85 12.91
CA TYR A 50 8.41 7.48 12.32
C TYR A 50 9.22 6.57 13.26
N GLU A 51 9.14 6.82 14.57
CA GLU A 51 9.84 6.03 15.60
C GLU A 51 9.23 4.64 15.77
N TYR A 52 7.91 4.51 15.61
CA TYR A 52 7.17 3.26 15.77
C TYR A 52 6.33 2.90 14.54
N PRO A 53 6.95 2.69 13.36
CA PRO A 53 6.24 2.56 12.09
C PRO A 53 5.37 1.28 12.02
N ILE A 54 5.80 0.19 12.67
CA ILE A 54 5.01 -1.06 12.77
C ILE A 54 3.73 -0.82 13.57
N LEU A 55 3.87 -0.24 14.77
CA LEU A 55 2.75 -0.01 15.68
C LEU A 55 1.72 0.93 15.06
N ILE A 56 2.16 2.06 14.50
CA ILE A 56 1.26 3.03 13.90
C ILE A 56 0.55 2.46 12.67
N THR A 57 1.20 1.60 11.89
CA THR A 57 0.57 0.90 10.76
C THR A 57 -0.55 -0.01 11.22
N LEU A 58 -0.33 -0.81 12.27
CA LEU A 58 -1.34 -1.71 12.83
C LEU A 58 -2.51 -0.95 13.46
N ILE A 59 -2.24 0.14 14.21
CA ILE A 59 -3.28 1.00 14.78
C ILE A 59 -4.10 1.65 13.66
N GLY A 60 -3.44 2.16 12.62
CA GLY A 60 -4.11 2.78 11.49
C GLY A 60 -4.97 1.79 10.70
N TYR A 61 -4.49 0.57 10.47
CA TYR A 61 -5.28 -0.50 9.86
C TYR A 61 -6.48 -0.86 10.74
N LEU A 62 -6.29 -1.04 12.05
CA LEU A 62 -7.36 -1.31 13.00
C LEU A 62 -8.43 -0.20 12.99
N PHE A 63 -8.01 1.07 12.93
CA PHE A 63 -8.93 2.20 12.82
C PHE A 63 -9.78 2.13 11.54
N VAL A 64 -9.15 1.90 10.39
CA VAL A 64 -9.85 1.79 9.10
C VAL A 64 -10.86 0.65 9.12
N ILE A 65 -10.47 -0.53 9.60
CA ILE A 65 -11.39 -1.67 9.66
C ILE A 65 -12.53 -1.42 10.64
N LEU A 66 -12.30 -0.79 11.80
CA LEU A 66 -13.38 -0.49 12.76
C LEU A 66 -14.40 0.49 12.19
N TYR A 67 -13.94 1.55 11.51
CA TYR A 67 -14.82 2.49 10.82
C TYR A 67 -15.72 1.77 9.81
N PHE A 68 -15.12 1.01 8.89
CA PHE A 68 -15.88 0.30 7.86
C PHE A 68 -16.72 -0.85 8.42
N THR A 69 -16.29 -1.47 9.52
CA THR A 69 -17.04 -2.51 10.22
C THR A 69 -18.35 -1.94 10.73
N TYR A 70 -18.28 -0.81 11.46
CA TYR A 70 -19.45 -0.14 12.01
C TYR A 70 -20.38 0.37 10.91
N CYS A 71 -19.84 1.06 9.90
CA CYS A 71 -20.64 1.62 8.82
C CYS A 71 -21.30 0.56 7.93
N ASN A 72 -20.60 -0.54 7.62
CA ASN A 72 -21.16 -1.58 6.75
C ASN A 72 -22.01 -2.62 7.49
N SER A 73 -22.16 -2.52 8.82
CA SER A 73 -23.02 -3.41 9.60
C SER A 73 -24.47 -2.89 9.70
N VAL A 74 -25.29 -3.66 10.41
CA VAL A 74 -26.64 -3.27 10.86
C VAL A 74 -26.68 -1.93 11.58
N ASN A 75 -25.58 -1.51 12.23
CA ASN A 75 -25.53 -0.27 13.00
C ASN A 75 -25.70 0.99 12.14
N ASN A 76 -25.30 0.95 10.87
CA ASN A 76 -25.46 2.07 9.95
C ASN A 76 -26.10 1.64 8.62
N ASN A 77 -27.01 0.65 8.69
CA ASN A 77 -27.77 0.15 7.56
C ASN A 77 -26.92 -0.30 6.34
N GLY A 78 -25.69 -0.74 6.59
CA GLY A 78 -24.77 -1.17 5.53
C GLY A 78 -24.19 -0.03 4.68
N GLN A 79 -24.19 1.21 5.20
CA GLN A 79 -23.77 2.39 4.45
C GLN A 79 -22.62 3.14 5.14
N THR A 80 -21.62 3.52 4.37
CA THR A 80 -20.62 4.54 4.73
C THR A 80 -21.10 5.89 4.21
N ILE A 81 -20.39 6.97 4.54
CA ILE A 81 -20.75 8.33 4.07
C ILE A 81 -20.76 8.36 2.52
N GLY A 82 -19.74 7.80 1.87
CA GLY A 82 -19.69 7.69 0.41
C GLY A 82 -20.84 6.85 -0.15
N LYS A 83 -21.24 5.77 0.52
CA LYS A 83 -22.35 4.91 0.08
C LYS A 83 -23.72 5.57 0.27
N ILE A 84 -23.90 6.38 1.31
CA ILE A 84 -25.11 7.21 1.50
C ILE A 84 -25.26 8.16 0.31
N ILE A 85 -24.19 8.91 -0.01
CA ILE A 85 -24.17 9.85 -1.13
C ILE A 85 -24.49 9.15 -2.46
N GLN A 86 -23.99 7.93 -2.65
CA GLN A 86 -24.20 7.15 -3.88
C GLN A 86 -25.50 6.32 -3.87
N SER A 87 -26.29 6.41 -2.79
CA SER A 87 -27.52 5.64 -2.56
C SER A 87 -27.32 4.13 -2.79
N ILE A 88 -26.27 3.57 -2.19
CA ILE A 88 -25.96 2.13 -2.22
C ILE A 88 -25.77 1.61 -0.80
N LYS A 89 -25.91 0.30 -0.62
CA LYS A 89 -25.73 -0.35 0.68
C LYS A 89 -25.19 -1.77 0.56
N VAL A 90 -24.51 -2.22 1.61
CA VAL A 90 -24.05 -3.60 1.76
C VAL A 90 -25.09 -4.40 2.53
N ILE A 91 -25.45 -5.56 2.00
CA ILE A 91 -26.35 -6.52 2.63
C ILE A 91 -25.79 -7.94 2.49
N LYS A 92 -26.33 -8.87 3.27
CA LYS A 92 -26.16 -10.30 3.07
C LYS A 92 -26.98 -10.78 1.87
N LEU A 93 -26.71 -12.00 1.41
CA LEU A 93 -27.46 -12.62 0.31
C LEU A 93 -28.94 -12.90 0.65
N ASP A 94 -29.27 -13.04 1.93
CA ASP A 94 -30.64 -13.15 2.47
C ASP A 94 -31.33 -11.79 2.65
N GLN A 95 -30.71 -10.71 2.14
CA GLN A 95 -31.20 -9.32 2.20
C GLN A 95 -31.19 -8.67 3.58
N GLN A 96 -30.65 -9.34 4.59
CA GLN A 96 -30.47 -8.74 5.91
C GLN A 96 -29.21 -7.87 5.97
N TYR A 97 -29.15 -6.98 6.96
CA TYR A 97 -27.92 -6.26 7.26
C TYR A 97 -26.85 -7.18 7.85
N LEU A 98 -25.59 -6.76 7.74
CA LEU A 98 -24.46 -7.53 8.25
C LEU A 98 -24.37 -7.46 9.77
N SER A 99 -24.00 -8.58 10.40
CA SER A 99 -23.48 -8.55 11.76
C SER A 99 -22.13 -7.83 11.81
N LEU A 100 -21.73 -7.34 12.98
CA LEU A 100 -20.41 -6.73 13.18
C LEU A 100 -19.28 -7.68 12.80
N SER A 101 -19.37 -8.97 13.14
CA SER A 101 -18.34 -9.97 12.80
C SER A 101 -18.18 -10.19 11.30
N ALA A 102 -19.29 -10.30 10.55
CA ALA A 102 -19.24 -10.45 9.09
C ALA A 102 -18.70 -9.18 8.43
N SER A 103 -19.09 -8.00 8.95
CA SER A 103 -18.60 -6.70 8.48
C SER A 103 -17.10 -6.51 8.77
N PHE A 104 -16.62 -7.00 9.92
CA PHE A 104 -15.21 -6.99 10.29
C PHE A 104 -14.38 -7.87 9.35
N LEU A 105 -14.78 -9.12 9.13
CA LEU A 105 -14.10 -10.03 8.21
C LEU A 105 -14.03 -9.41 6.80
N ARG A 106 -15.16 -8.91 6.30
CA ARG A 106 -15.24 -8.23 5.01
C ARG A 106 -14.26 -7.06 4.92
N SER A 107 -14.25 -6.19 5.92
CA SER A 107 -13.43 -4.97 5.95
C SER A 107 -11.94 -5.31 6.07
N ALA A 108 -11.58 -6.25 6.95
CA ALA A 108 -10.19 -6.69 7.11
C ALA A 108 -9.59 -7.17 5.78
N ILE A 109 -10.28 -8.06 5.07
CA ILE A 109 -9.79 -8.59 3.78
C ILE A 109 -9.72 -7.48 2.71
N LEU A 110 -10.71 -6.59 2.65
CA LEU A 110 -10.76 -5.54 1.63
C LEU A 110 -9.65 -4.49 1.82
N TYR A 111 -9.40 -4.05 3.05
CA TYR A 111 -8.50 -2.92 3.32
C TYR A 111 -7.06 -3.34 3.63
N ALA A 112 -6.79 -4.63 3.89
CA ALA A 112 -5.45 -5.13 4.18
C ALA A 112 -4.40 -4.71 3.11
N PRO A 113 -4.62 -4.91 1.80
CA PRO A 113 -3.63 -4.51 0.80
C PRO A 113 -3.42 -2.99 0.73
N PHE A 114 -4.40 -2.19 1.10
CA PHE A 114 -4.26 -0.73 1.08
C PHE A 114 -3.56 -0.20 2.33
N CYS A 115 -3.73 -0.86 3.48
CA CYS A 115 -3.22 -0.41 4.78
C CYS A 115 -1.89 -1.05 5.20
N LEU A 116 -1.58 -2.24 4.68
CA LEU A 116 -0.43 -3.06 5.12
C LEU A 116 0.64 -3.21 4.05
N MET A 117 0.55 -2.48 2.94
CA MET A 117 1.51 -2.64 1.85
C MET A 117 2.90 -2.12 2.22
N SER A 118 2.99 -0.90 2.76
CA SER A 118 4.28 -0.30 3.15
C SER A 118 4.89 -1.00 4.37
N PHE A 119 4.07 -1.74 5.13
CA PHE A 119 4.48 -2.61 6.23
C PHE A 119 5.49 -3.67 5.79
N THR A 120 5.38 -4.15 4.55
CA THR A 120 6.23 -5.22 4.00
C THR A 120 7.72 -4.84 3.99
N LEU A 121 8.02 -3.55 3.79
CA LEU A 121 9.37 -3.01 3.72
C LEU A 121 10.09 -3.00 5.08
N LEU A 122 9.37 -3.21 6.19
CA LEU A 122 9.94 -3.22 7.54
C LEU A 122 10.48 -4.60 7.95
N PHE A 123 10.32 -5.61 7.10
CA PHE A 123 10.73 -6.98 7.39
C PHE A 123 12.01 -7.41 6.66
N HIS A 124 12.62 -8.48 7.17
CA HIS A 124 13.67 -9.22 6.48
C HIS A 124 13.24 -9.53 5.02
N PRO A 125 14.15 -9.44 4.01
CA PRO A 125 13.82 -9.58 2.59
C PRO A 125 12.87 -10.75 2.24
N VAL A 126 13.13 -11.95 2.75
CA VAL A 126 12.26 -13.13 2.54
C VAL A 126 10.82 -12.89 3.03
N LEU A 127 10.64 -12.34 4.24
CA LEU A 127 9.31 -12.04 4.77
C LEU A 127 8.64 -10.90 3.99
N ASN A 128 9.40 -9.87 3.62
CA ASN A 128 8.91 -8.80 2.74
C ASN A 128 8.34 -9.39 1.43
N SER A 129 9.08 -10.26 0.75
CA SER A 129 8.63 -10.92 -0.49
C SER A 129 7.35 -11.74 -0.28
N ILE A 130 7.29 -12.53 0.80
CA ILE A 130 6.10 -13.33 1.12
C ILE A 130 4.88 -12.43 1.34
N PHE A 131 5.00 -11.38 2.15
CA PHE A 131 3.89 -10.47 2.41
C PHE A 131 3.49 -9.66 1.17
N THR A 132 4.45 -9.24 0.35
CA THR A 132 4.20 -8.54 -0.93
C THR A 132 3.45 -9.43 -1.90
N ILE A 133 3.85 -10.70 -2.04
CA ILE A 133 3.11 -11.67 -2.86
C ILE A 133 1.70 -11.86 -2.32
N LEU A 134 1.54 -12.05 -1.01
CA LEU A 134 0.23 -12.27 -0.37
C LEU A 134 -0.73 -11.09 -0.59
N LEU A 135 -0.30 -9.87 -0.21
CA LEU A 135 -1.14 -8.68 -0.28
C LEU A 135 -1.36 -8.23 -1.73
N GLY A 136 -0.35 -8.32 -2.60
CA GLY A 136 -0.47 -8.00 -4.01
C GLY A 136 -1.41 -8.95 -4.75
N SER A 137 -1.33 -10.25 -4.47
CA SER A 137 -2.25 -11.26 -5.02
C SER A 137 -3.70 -11.03 -4.59
N LEU A 138 -3.89 -10.65 -3.31
CA LEU A 138 -5.20 -10.27 -2.79
C LEU A 138 -5.72 -9.01 -3.50
N LEU A 139 -4.89 -7.98 -3.69
CA LEU A 139 -5.27 -6.74 -4.39
C LEU A 139 -5.66 -7.00 -5.85
N ILE A 140 -4.84 -7.76 -6.59
CA ILE A 140 -5.10 -8.11 -8.00
C ILE A 140 -6.42 -8.85 -8.12
N SER A 141 -6.65 -9.84 -7.26
CA SER A 141 -7.90 -10.59 -7.25
C SER A 141 -9.10 -9.69 -6.91
N ILE A 142 -8.92 -8.75 -5.97
CA ILE A 142 -9.97 -7.80 -5.60
C ILE A 142 -10.35 -6.94 -6.80
N ILE A 143 -9.36 -6.34 -7.46
CA ILE A 143 -9.53 -5.45 -8.61
C ILE A 143 -10.14 -6.20 -9.79
N TYR A 144 -9.59 -7.36 -10.14
CA TYR A 144 -10.07 -8.17 -11.26
C TYR A 144 -11.53 -8.57 -11.07
N LEU A 145 -11.89 -9.15 -9.93
CA LEU A 145 -13.29 -9.55 -9.68
C LEU A 145 -14.20 -8.33 -9.65
N TYR A 146 -13.77 -7.22 -9.07
CA TYR A 146 -14.58 -6.00 -9.02
C TYR A 146 -14.91 -5.43 -10.42
N ILE A 147 -13.95 -5.44 -11.34
CA ILE A 147 -14.10 -4.91 -12.70
C ILE A 147 -14.86 -5.91 -13.60
N PHE A 148 -14.44 -7.17 -13.61
CA PHE A 148 -14.86 -8.14 -14.62
C PHE A 148 -16.04 -9.02 -14.21
N ASN A 149 -16.28 -9.26 -12.92
CA ASN A 149 -17.45 -10.01 -12.47
C ASN A 149 -18.73 -9.14 -12.52
N ARG A 150 -19.14 -8.71 -13.72
CA ARG A 150 -20.20 -7.69 -13.89
C ARG A 150 -21.59 -8.15 -13.41
N LYS A 151 -21.83 -9.47 -13.32
CA LYS A 151 -23.12 -10.06 -12.94
C LYS A 151 -23.58 -9.65 -11.54
N ASN A 152 -22.72 -9.80 -10.54
CA ASN A 152 -23.01 -9.40 -9.15
C ASN A 152 -21.93 -8.48 -8.54
N ARG A 153 -20.79 -8.33 -9.22
CA ARG A 153 -19.64 -7.51 -8.81
C ARG A 153 -19.12 -7.85 -7.42
N ARG A 154 -19.31 -9.10 -6.98
CA ARG A 154 -18.76 -9.61 -5.73
C ARG A 154 -17.28 -9.93 -5.93
N SER A 155 -16.48 -9.47 -4.99
CA SER A 155 -15.04 -9.72 -4.91
C SER A 155 -14.70 -10.67 -3.74
N ILE A 156 -13.43 -11.00 -3.50
CA ILE A 156 -13.01 -11.99 -2.49
C ILE A 156 -13.67 -11.73 -1.12
N HIS A 157 -13.58 -10.50 -0.64
CA HIS A 157 -14.17 -10.09 0.64
C HIS A 157 -15.71 -10.23 0.67
N ASP A 158 -16.38 -10.09 -0.47
CA ASP A 158 -17.83 -10.31 -0.58
C ASP A 158 -18.20 -11.79 -0.53
N TYR A 159 -17.37 -12.67 -1.12
CA TYR A 159 -17.59 -14.11 -1.06
C TYR A 159 -17.41 -14.65 0.34
N LEU A 160 -16.27 -14.32 0.96
CA LEU A 160 -15.92 -14.79 2.31
C LEU A 160 -16.91 -14.29 3.37
N ALA A 161 -17.44 -13.08 3.22
CA ALA A 161 -18.44 -12.55 4.15
C ALA A 161 -19.91 -12.84 3.74
N HIS A 162 -20.15 -13.55 2.64
CA HIS A 162 -21.51 -13.81 2.09
C HIS A 162 -22.35 -12.54 1.88
N THR A 163 -21.75 -11.53 1.26
CA THR A 163 -22.35 -10.19 1.09
C THR A 163 -22.42 -9.72 -0.35
N ILE A 164 -23.20 -8.66 -0.57
CA ILE A 164 -23.35 -7.98 -1.86
C ILE A 164 -23.66 -6.50 -1.66
N VAL A 165 -23.34 -5.67 -2.65
CA VAL A 165 -23.66 -4.24 -2.66
C VAL A 165 -24.76 -3.95 -3.66
N ILE A 166 -25.87 -3.40 -3.18
CA ILE A 166 -27.08 -3.11 -3.95
C ILE A 166 -27.39 -1.61 -3.95
N LYS A 167 -28.26 -1.17 -4.85
CA LYS A 167 -28.85 0.17 -4.76
C LYS A 167 -29.82 0.24 -3.58
N ASN A 168 -29.83 1.37 -2.87
CA ASN A 168 -30.80 1.61 -1.82
C ASN A 168 -32.15 2.03 -2.43
N GLY A 169 -33.25 1.60 -1.83
CA GLY A 169 -34.61 1.92 -2.30
C GLY A 169 -35.07 1.18 -3.56
N VAL A 170 -34.34 0.14 -4.01
CA VAL A 170 -34.76 -0.70 -5.13
C VAL A 170 -35.27 -2.04 -4.60
N GLU A 171 -36.38 -2.53 -5.17
CA GLU A 171 -36.95 -3.81 -4.78
C GLU A 171 -35.95 -4.97 -4.97
N PRO A 172 -35.96 -5.94 -4.05
CA PRO A 172 -35.06 -7.07 -4.14
C PRO A 172 -35.27 -7.89 -5.41
N LYS A 173 -34.16 -8.18 -6.10
CA LYS A 173 -34.14 -9.06 -7.27
C LYS A 173 -33.25 -10.28 -7.02
N THR A 174 -33.48 -11.34 -7.79
CA THR A 174 -32.65 -12.54 -7.75
C THR A 174 -31.19 -12.20 -8.07
N ILE A 175 -30.28 -12.68 -7.23
CA ILE A 175 -28.85 -12.42 -7.39
C ILE A 175 -28.28 -13.50 -8.31
N SER A 176 -27.81 -13.09 -9.50
CA SER A 176 -27.14 -14.01 -10.42
C SER A 176 -25.84 -14.55 -9.81
N THR A 177 -25.57 -15.84 -10.03
CA THR A 177 -24.32 -16.47 -9.64
C THR A 177 -23.15 -15.98 -10.48
N THR A 178 -21.96 -16.10 -9.90
CA THR A 178 -20.70 -15.78 -10.58
C THR A 178 -20.30 -16.93 -11.47
N TRP A 179 -19.77 -16.61 -12.64
CA TRP A 179 -19.21 -17.62 -13.51
C TRP A 179 -17.85 -18.10 -12.96
N ASN A 180 -17.69 -19.43 -12.81
CA ASN A 180 -16.47 -20.02 -12.26
C ASN A 180 -15.20 -19.61 -13.02
N VAL A 181 -15.32 -19.27 -14.31
CA VAL A 181 -14.24 -18.72 -15.15
C VAL A 181 -13.55 -17.51 -14.52
N HIS A 182 -14.28 -16.64 -13.82
CA HIS A 182 -13.65 -15.52 -13.12
C HIS A 182 -12.70 -15.96 -12.02
N PHE A 183 -13.01 -17.03 -11.29
CA PHE A 183 -12.09 -17.56 -10.28
C PHE A 183 -10.85 -18.17 -10.91
N TYR A 184 -10.99 -18.92 -12.00
CA TYR A 184 -9.83 -19.47 -12.73
C TYR A 184 -8.91 -18.36 -13.25
N ILE A 185 -9.46 -17.30 -13.85
CA ILE A 185 -8.67 -16.17 -14.33
C ILE A 185 -7.99 -15.43 -13.18
N ALA A 186 -8.70 -15.17 -12.07
CA ALA A 186 -8.10 -14.53 -10.89
C ALA A 186 -6.92 -15.36 -10.36
N THR A 187 -7.08 -16.68 -10.27
CA THR A 187 -6.01 -17.61 -9.85
C THR A 187 -4.82 -17.55 -10.81
N ILE A 188 -5.04 -17.55 -12.12
CA ILE A 188 -3.96 -17.43 -13.12
C ILE A 188 -3.20 -16.11 -12.94
N LEU A 189 -3.91 -14.99 -12.77
CA LEU A 189 -3.29 -13.68 -12.53
C LEU A 189 -2.45 -13.67 -11.25
N VAL A 190 -2.92 -14.32 -10.18
CA VAL A 190 -2.17 -14.49 -8.94
C VAL A 190 -0.89 -15.28 -9.16
N PHE A 191 -0.93 -16.39 -9.92
CA PHE A 191 0.26 -17.17 -10.24
C PHE A 191 1.26 -16.38 -11.10
N ILE A 192 0.78 -15.64 -12.10
CA ILE A 192 1.63 -14.78 -12.93
C ILE A 192 2.31 -13.72 -12.06
N PHE A 193 1.54 -12.99 -11.24
CA PHE A 193 2.09 -11.98 -10.35
C PHE A 193 3.11 -12.57 -9.37
N SER A 194 2.78 -13.68 -8.73
CA SER A 194 3.68 -14.35 -7.79
C SER A 194 4.97 -14.81 -8.47
N GLY A 195 4.84 -15.40 -9.67
CA GLY A 195 5.98 -15.81 -10.49
C GLY A 195 6.87 -14.63 -10.89
N LEU A 196 6.28 -13.49 -11.26
CA LEU A 196 7.02 -12.25 -11.54
C LEU A 196 7.74 -11.72 -10.30
N GLN A 197 7.12 -11.77 -9.12
CA GLN A 197 7.78 -11.33 -7.89
C GLN A 197 8.94 -12.25 -7.49
N VAL A 198 8.78 -13.57 -7.64
CA VAL A 198 9.87 -14.53 -7.41
C VAL A 198 10.98 -14.33 -8.43
N TRP A 199 10.63 -14.17 -9.71
CA TRP A 199 11.59 -13.89 -10.77
C TRP A 199 12.38 -12.62 -10.48
N ASN A 200 11.69 -11.51 -10.17
CA ASN A 200 12.31 -10.25 -9.79
C ASN A 200 13.24 -10.42 -8.58
N SER A 201 12.83 -11.20 -7.57
CA SER A 201 13.68 -11.45 -6.41
C SER A 201 14.94 -12.24 -6.75
N ILE A 202 14.92 -13.10 -7.77
CA ILE A 202 16.07 -13.89 -8.22
C ILE A 202 16.97 -13.08 -9.16
N THR A 203 16.38 -12.32 -10.09
CA THR A 203 17.15 -11.55 -11.08
C THR A 203 17.72 -10.27 -10.49
N ASN A 204 16.97 -9.58 -9.63
CA ASN A 204 17.45 -8.35 -9.00
C ASN A 204 18.43 -8.62 -7.85
N ASP A 205 18.60 -9.87 -7.40
CA ASP A 205 19.71 -10.25 -6.51
C ASP A 205 21.10 -9.99 -7.16
N GLN A 206 21.15 -9.68 -8.47
CA GLN A 206 22.34 -9.20 -9.19
C GLN A 206 22.51 -7.66 -9.13
N ASP A 207 21.44 -6.88 -8.91
CA ASP A 207 21.41 -5.41 -8.97
C ASP A 207 21.48 -4.76 -7.57
N TYR A 208 21.04 -5.50 -6.55
CA TYR A 208 21.11 -5.12 -5.15
C TYR A 208 22.04 -6.11 -4.48
N ILE A 209 23.15 -5.62 -3.93
CA ILE A 209 23.86 -6.40 -2.91
C ILE A 209 23.13 -6.06 -1.62
N PRO A 210 22.23 -6.91 -1.09
CA PRO A 210 21.79 -6.74 0.28
C PRO A 210 23.05 -6.90 1.12
N ILE A 211 23.66 -5.78 1.51
CA ILE A 211 24.58 -5.76 2.63
C ILE A 211 23.67 -6.08 3.80
N SER A 212 23.56 -7.37 4.11
CA SER A 212 22.73 -7.86 5.20
C SER A 212 23.36 -7.37 6.49
N LEU A 213 23.05 -6.13 6.88
CA LEU A 213 23.38 -5.55 8.17
C LEU A 213 22.84 -6.43 9.31
N GLN A 214 21.86 -7.31 9.01
CA GLN A 214 21.27 -8.29 9.91
C GLN A 214 22.24 -9.38 10.41
N ASN A 215 23.32 -9.71 9.69
CA ASN A 215 24.33 -10.66 10.19
C ASN A 215 25.40 -10.00 11.07
N LEU A 216 25.37 -8.67 11.17
CA LEU A 216 26.28 -7.96 12.03
C LEU A 216 25.60 -7.75 13.39
N LYS A 217 26.08 -8.48 14.39
CA LYS A 217 25.73 -8.27 15.79
C LYS A 217 26.08 -6.83 16.19
N PHE A 218 25.16 -5.88 16.06
CA PHE A 218 25.43 -4.49 16.40
C PHE A 218 24.92 -4.13 17.78
N LYS A 219 25.88 -3.82 18.66
CA LYS A 219 25.66 -3.24 19.99
C LYS A 219 25.98 -1.73 20.01
N GLU A 220 26.44 -1.15 18.89
CA GLU A 220 26.92 0.25 18.81
C GLU A 220 26.13 1.15 17.84
N LEU A 221 25.25 0.60 17.00
CA LEU A 221 24.42 1.37 16.04
C LEU A 221 22.94 1.04 16.24
N SER A 222 22.35 1.53 17.33
CA SER A 222 20.95 1.28 17.72
C SER A 222 19.90 2.05 16.91
N GLN A 223 20.29 2.74 15.83
CA GLN A 223 19.45 3.72 15.13
C GLN A 223 19.14 3.38 13.65
N PHE A 224 19.75 2.33 13.09
CA PHE A 224 19.49 1.88 11.72
C PHE A 224 18.63 0.60 11.72
N ASP A 225 17.49 0.61 11.00
CA ASP A 225 16.61 -0.56 10.89
C ASP A 225 17.10 -1.55 9.82
N TYR A 226 17.51 -1.04 8.64
CA TYR A 226 18.10 -1.78 7.52
C TYR A 226 18.64 -0.82 6.44
N GLY A 227 19.58 -1.30 5.62
CA GLY A 227 20.16 -0.56 4.51
C GLY A 227 20.47 -1.47 3.32
N TYR A 228 20.39 -0.93 2.11
CA TYR A 228 20.65 -1.63 0.86
C TYR A 228 21.62 -0.82 -0.01
N LEU A 229 22.55 -1.51 -0.65
CA LEU A 229 23.37 -0.94 -1.72
C LEU A 229 22.64 -1.16 -3.05
N ILE A 230 22.34 -0.06 -3.75
CA ILE A 230 21.88 -0.08 -5.13
C ILE A 230 23.08 0.28 -6.00
N LEU A 231 23.56 -0.70 -6.77
CA LEU A 231 24.48 -0.43 -7.86
C LEU A 231 23.62 -0.11 -9.08
N PRO A 232 23.77 1.06 -9.71
CA PRO A 232 23.05 1.29 -10.93
C PRO A 232 23.50 0.29 -11.97
N LYS A 233 22.52 -0.24 -12.68
CA LYS A 233 22.75 -1.05 -13.86
C LYS A 233 23.48 -0.21 -14.90
N ASN A 234 24.25 -0.86 -15.78
CA ASN A 234 24.67 -0.28 -17.05
C ASN A 234 23.42 -0.08 -17.95
N GLU A 235 22.46 0.73 -17.50
CA GLU A 235 21.30 1.17 -18.26
C GLU A 235 21.66 2.49 -18.95
N GLU A 236 21.28 2.63 -20.23
CA GLU A 236 21.53 3.84 -21.00
C GLU A 236 20.94 5.06 -20.26
N GLY A 237 21.80 5.94 -19.75
CA GLY A 237 21.44 7.14 -19.01
C GLY A 237 21.85 7.15 -17.53
N ILE A 238 22.31 6.04 -16.96
CA ILE A 238 22.88 6.00 -15.60
C ILE A 238 24.40 5.85 -15.70
N ASN A 239 25.14 6.76 -15.09
CA ASN A 239 26.60 6.74 -15.14
C ASN A 239 27.11 5.57 -14.27
N PRO A 240 27.87 4.60 -14.81
CA PRO A 240 28.36 3.42 -14.07
C PRO A 240 29.28 3.78 -12.89
N THR A 241 29.62 5.06 -12.74
CA THR A 241 30.40 5.59 -11.63
C THR A 241 29.56 6.03 -10.44
N GLN A 242 28.24 6.17 -10.57
CA GLN A 242 27.37 6.60 -9.46
C GLN A 242 26.97 5.40 -8.61
N HIS A 243 27.00 5.50 -7.29
CA HIS A 243 26.52 4.44 -6.39
C HIS A 243 25.51 5.03 -5.40
N TYR A 244 24.39 4.35 -5.18
CA TYR A 244 23.36 4.80 -4.23
C TYR A 244 23.23 3.83 -3.06
N TYR A 245 23.49 4.32 -1.86
CA TYR A 245 23.32 3.60 -0.61
C TYR A 245 22.02 4.07 0.06
N LEU A 246 21.02 3.20 0.12
CA LEU A 246 19.75 3.51 0.76
C LEU A 246 19.76 3.02 2.20
N ALA A 247 19.42 3.89 3.16
CA ALA A 247 19.23 3.52 4.55
C ALA A 247 17.84 3.95 5.04
N THR A 248 17.12 3.05 5.70
CA THR A 248 15.87 3.40 6.40
C THR A 248 16.17 3.69 7.87
N ILE A 249 15.65 4.81 8.36
CA ILE A 249 15.87 5.31 9.72
C ILE A 249 14.54 5.57 10.43
N THR A 250 14.52 5.39 11.75
CA THR A 250 13.35 5.61 12.61
C THR A 250 13.28 7.01 13.19
N ASP A 251 14.43 7.63 13.49
CA ASP A 251 14.46 9.03 13.93
C ASP A 251 14.56 9.98 12.72
N PRO A 252 13.49 10.72 12.38
CA PRO A 252 13.51 11.64 11.26
C PRO A 252 14.45 12.84 11.45
N ASN A 253 15.00 13.09 12.64
CA ASN A 253 15.99 14.15 12.84
C ASN A 253 17.33 13.83 12.18
N LEU A 254 17.65 12.54 12.04
CA LEU A 254 18.88 12.08 11.42
C LEU A 254 18.89 12.36 9.91
N LEU A 255 17.73 12.62 9.31
CA LEU A 255 17.61 13.03 7.90
C LEU A 255 18.35 14.33 7.58
N ASN A 256 18.57 15.20 8.57
CA ASN A 256 19.23 16.50 8.38
C ASN A 256 20.61 16.53 9.04
N ASN A 257 21.20 15.36 9.33
CA ASN A 257 22.49 15.23 9.99
C ASN A 257 23.54 14.66 9.01
N PRO A 258 24.36 15.51 8.36
CA PRO A 258 25.40 15.05 7.45
C PRO A 258 26.37 14.07 8.09
N SER A 259 26.72 14.24 9.37
CA SER A 259 27.64 13.35 10.08
C SER A 259 27.11 11.92 10.18
N TYR A 260 25.79 11.74 10.20
CA TYR A 260 25.18 10.41 10.18
C TYR A 260 25.30 9.72 8.82
N ALA A 261 25.17 10.49 7.73
CA ALA A 261 25.44 9.99 6.39
C ALA A 261 26.93 9.66 6.18
N GLU A 262 27.84 10.46 6.76
CA GLU A 262 29.28 10.19 6.79
C GLU A 262 29.60 8.89 7.52
N GLU A 263 29.05 8.69 8.72
CA GLU A 263 29.25 7.47 9.51
C GLU A 263 28.76 6.24 8.76
N PHE A 264 27.58 6.32 8.13
CA PHE A 264 27.06 5.26 7.29
C PHE A 264 27.98 4.96 6.09
N ALA A 265 28.46 5.99 5.39
CA ALA A 265 29.38 5.81 4.26
C ALA A 265 30.73 5.23 4.69
N GLN A 266 31.30 5.71 5.80
CA GLN A 266 32.53 5.17 6.41
C GLN A 266 32.38 3.68 6.69
N TYR A 267 31.24 3.29 7.23
CA TYR A 267 30.93 1.90 7.53
C TYR A 267 30.90 1.02 6.27
N ILE A 268 30.19 1.47 5.23
CA ILE A 268 30.15 0.77 3.94
C ILE A 268 31.55 0.62 3.35
N PHE A 269 32.35 1.69 3.31
CA PHE A 269 33.71 1.63 2.76
C PHE A 269 34.66 0.76 3.58
N LYS A 270 34.37 0.53 4.87
CA LYS A 270 35.11 -0.44 5.68
C LYS A 270 34.79 -1.88 5.28
N LEU A 271 33.52 -2.17 4.95
CA LEU A 271 33.11 -3.50 4.49
C LEU A 271 33.61 -3.78 3.06
N GLU A 272 33.48 -2.82 2.17
CA GLU A 272 33.87 -2.94 0.77
C GLU A 272 34.76 -1.76 0.33
N PRO A 273 36.08 -1.82 0.60
CA PRO A 273 37.01 -0.72 0.33
C PRO A 273 37.07 -0.26 -1.12
N ARG A 274 36.64 -1.10 -2.08
CA ARG A 274 36.60 -0.81 -3.51
C ARG A 274 35.66 0.36 -3.84
N HIS A 275 34.65 0.61 -3.02
CA HIS A 275 33.67 1.67 -3.24
C HIS A 275 34.21 3.08 -2.92
N ARG A 276 35.40 3.18 -2.29
CA ARG A 276 36.10 4.45 -2.05
C ARG A 276 36.89 4.95 -3.27
N ALA A 277 36.75 4.33 -4.44
CA ALA A 277 37.55 4.73 -5.59
C ALA A 277 37.20 6.16 -6.06
N LYS A 278 38.22 6.96 -6.38
CA LYS A 278 38.09 8.40 -6.71
C LYS A 278 37.26 8.69 -7.97
N TYR A 279 37.06 7.68 -8.82
CA TYR A 279 36.21 7.77 -10.00
C TYR A 279 34.73 7.50 -9.70
N LEU A 280 34.37 7.08 -8.47
CA LEU A 280 33.01 6.77 -8.07
C LEU A 280 32.36 7.96 -7.35
N GLU A 281 31.13 8.28 -7.73
CA GLU A 281 30.26 9.23 -7.05
C GLU A 281 29.33 8.46 -6.11
N ASN A 282 29.58 8.56 -4.80
CA ASN A 282 28.83 7.79 -3.80
C ASN A 282 27.73 8.66 -3.20
N TYR A 283 26.49 8.20 -3.24
CA TYR A 283 25.32 8.89 -2.68
C TYR A 283 24.74 8.07 -1.53
N VAL A 284 24.49 8.69 -0.38
CA VAL A 284 23.75 8.09 0.74
C VAL A 284 22.38 8.73 0.82
N GLN A 285 21.33 7.93 0.64
CA GLN A 285 19.95 8.36 0.82
C GLN A 285 19.39 7.79 2.12
N LEU A 286 19.16 8.68 3.08
CA LEU A 286 18.46 8.37 4.32
C LEU A 286 16.95 8.53 4.08
N THR A 287 16.16 7.57 4.56
CA THR A 287 14.70 7.57 4.39
C THR A 287 13.99 7.25 5.70
N ALA A 288 13.10 8.13 6.15
CA ALA A 288 12.14 7.84 7.23
C ALA A 288 10.74 7.72 6.63
N ARG A 289 10.01 6.65 6.96
CA ARG A 289 8.68 6.40 6.42
C ARG A 289 7.75 5.73 7.42
N TYR A 290 6.45 5.98 7.29
CA TYR A 290 5.43 5.26 8.02
C TYR A 290 4.13 5.19 7.23
N GLN A 291 3.25 4.28 7.65
CA GLN A 291 1.88 4.19 7.16
C GLN A 291 0.90 4.30 8.34
N PHE A 292 -0.15 5.10 8.19
CA PHE A 292 -1.24 5.21 9.15
C PHE A 292 -2.58 5.12 8.41
N GLY A 293 -3.16 3.92 8.42
CA GLY A 293 -4.39 3.62 7.70
C GLY A 293 -4.20 3.77 6.19
N LEU A 294 -4.99 4.64 5.57
CA LEU A 294 -4.93 4.93 4.14
C LEU A 294 -3.91 6.01 3.77
N ILE A 295 -3.07 6.48 4.70
CA ILE A 295 -2.01 7.46 4.40
C ILE A 295 -0.64 6.84 4.60
N SER A 296 0.25 7.06 3.66
CA SER A 296 1.68 6.83 3.81
C SER A 296 2.45 8.15 3.71
N LYS A 297 3.47 8.31 4.56
CA LYS A 297 4.39 9.45 4.50
C LYS A 297 5.82 8.94 4.39
N LYS A 298 6.58 9.58 3.50
CA LYS A 298 8.00 9.34 3.28
C LYS A 298 8.74 10.67 3.35
N ARG A 299 9.85 10.69 4.07
CA ARG A 299 10.84 11.76 4.05
C ARG A 299 12.17 11.15 3.70
N SER A 300 12.90 11.81 2.81
CA SER A 300 14.23 11.34 2.44
C SER A 300 15.18 12.50 2.18
N SER A 301 16.43 12.32 2.57
CA SER A 301 17.53 13.23 2.29
C SER A 301 18.65 12.45 1.63
N THR A 302 19.21 13.02 0.55
CA THR A 302 20.29 12.41 -0.23
C THR A 302 21.54 13.24 -0.07
N TYR A 303 22.63 12.56 0.27
CA TYR A 303 23.94 13.14 0.52
C TYR A 303 24.95 12.62 -0.49
N LEU A 304 25.70 13.51 -1.13
CA LEU A 304 26.90 13.15 -1.88
C LEU A 304 28.04 12.97 -0.90
N ILE A 305 28.74 11.84 -1.02
CA ILE A 305 29.86 11.47 -0.18
C ILE A 305 31.15 11.77 -0.94
N GLU A 306 31.91 12.72 -0.40
CA GLU A 306 33.23 13.08 -0.90
C GLU A 306 34.30 12.50 0.01
N THR A 307 35.42 12.09 -0.58
CA THR A 307 36.60 11.62 0.15
C THR A 307 37.78 12.50 -0.23
N ASP A 308 38.37 13.18 0.75
CA ASP A 308 39.52 14.04 0.51
C ASP A 308 40.82 13.23 0.34
N ASP A 309 41.91 13.91 -0.03
CA ASP A 309 43.22 13.27 -0.24
C ASP A 309 43.83 12.72 1.08
N GLN A 310 43.29 13.09 2.25
CA GLN A 310 43.65 12.54 3.56
C GLN A 310 42.74 11.38 4.00
N GLN A 311 41.88 10.88 3.10
CA GLN A 311 40.87 9.83 3.35
C GLN A 311 39.77 10.22 4.36
N LYS A 312 39.58 11.51 4.64
CA LYS A 312 38.45 11.99 5.42
C LYS A 312 37.20 11.99 4.55
N ILE A 313 36.09 11.54 5.12
CA ILE A 313 34.79 11.48 4.45
C ILE A 313 33.96 12.69 4.86
N THR A 314 33.34 13.34 3.88
CA THR A 314 32.39 14.44 4.10
C THR A 314 31.09 14.19 3.34
N ALA A 315 29.96 14.54 3.94
CA ALA A 315 28.64 14.43 3.30
C ALA A 315 28.08 15.82 2.97
N GLN A 316 27.73 16.04 1.71
CA GLN A 316 27.02 17.24 1.27
C GLN A 316 25.58 16.89 0.90
N GLU A 317 24.60 17.57 1.50
CA GLU A 317 23.20 17.38 1.14
C GLU A 317 22.93 17.90 -0.28
N VAL A 318 22.38 17.04 -1.14
CA VAL A 318 22.09 17.36 -2.55
C VAL A 318 20.59 17.49 -2.79
N SER A 319 19.76 16.79 -2.01
CA SER A 319 18.30 16.87 -2.12
C SER A 319 17.60 16.45 -0.85
N SER A 320 16.50 17.13 -0.52
CA SER A 320 15.54 16.71 0.51
C SER A 320 14.13 16.67 -0.07
N GLN A 321 13.38 15.61 0.23
CA GLN A 321 12.05 15.37 -0.30
C GLN A 321 11.09 14.89 0.79
N GLN A 322 9.85 15.39 0.74
CA GLN A 322 8.74 14.94 1.57
C GLN A 322 7.55 14.57 0.69
N GLN A 323 7.01 13.37 0.88
CA GLN A 323 5.89 12.84 0.11
C GLN A 323 4.79 12.34 1.04
N THR A 324 3.55 12.63 0.69
CA THR A 324 2.33 12.08 1.34
C THR A 324 1.47 11.46 0.25
N GLN A 325 1.06 10.21 0.43
CA GLN A 325 0.22 9.48 -0.53
C GLN A 325 -1.00 8.88 0.15
N ILE A 326 -2.08 8.70 -0.61
CA ILE A 326 -3.27 7.93 -0.19
C ILE A 326 -3.13 6.51 -0.74
N GLY A 327 -3.15 5.52 0.15
CA GLY A 327 -2.91 4.10 -0.14
C GLY A 327 -1.53 3.63 0.31
N GLY A 328 -1.26 2.36 0.03
CA GLY A 328 0.06 1.76 0.25
C GLY A 328 1.09 2.37 -0.68
N GLY A 329 2.09 3.05 -0.13
CA GLY A 329 3.23 3.56 -0.88
C GLY A 329 4.27 2.46 -1.03
N TYR A 330 4.61 2.12 -2.27
CA TYR A 330 5.80 1.34 -2.61
C TYR A 330 6.93 2.27 -3.02
#